data_AF-A0AB37Q464-F1
#
_entry.id   AF-A0AB37Q464-F1
#
_cell.length_a   1.000
_cell.length_b   1.000
_cell.length_c   1.000
_cell.angle_alpha   90.00
_cell.angle_beta   90.00
_cell.angle_gamma   90.00
#
_symmetry.space_group_name_H-M   'P 1'
#
loop_
_entity.id
_entity.type
_entity.pdbx_description
1 polymer ?
#
loop_
_entity_poly.entity_id
_entity_poly.type
_entity_poly.pdbx_seq_one_letter_code
_entity_poly.pdbx_strand_id
1 'polypeptide(L)' 'MSAKSSLEMGAEFPYDDSDTPSPAVDWAHAAARGVLADLGDRRGVGQELDQVDNETRVELVQAVAEIIRLAHQTKS' A
#
# COMPACT_ATOMS: atom_id res chain seq x y z
N MET A 1 -3.97 -5.86 -12.97
CA MET A 1 -2.49 -5.81 -12.92
C MET A 1 -1.93 -7.16 -12.47
N SER A 2 -0.63 -7.39 -12.64
CA SER A 2 0.08 -8.52 -12.01
C SER A 2 0.56 -8.15 -10.60
N ALA A 3 0.82 -9.13 -9.74
CA ALA A 3 1.34 -8.86 -8.39
C ALA A 3 2.69 -8.12 -8.41
N LYS A 4 3.55 -8.42 -9.40
CA LYS A 4 4.82 -7.72 -9.59
C LYS A 4 4.59 -6.25 -9.95
N SER A 5 3.71 -5.97 -10.93
CA SER A 5 3.40 -4.60 -11.31
C SER A 5 2.74 -3.82 -10.17
N SER A 6 1.91 -4.46 -9.34
CA SER A 6 1.34 -3.81 -8.16
C SER A 6 2.43 -3.44 -7.14
N LEU A 7 3.42 -4.31 -6.90
CA LEU A 7 4.55 -4.01 -6.02
C LEU A 7 5.41 -2.84 -6.54
N GLU A 8 5.67 -2.80 -7.84
CA GLU A 8 6.41 -1.71 -8.49
C GLU A 8 5.62 -0.38 -8.41
N MET A 9 4.32 -0.40 -8.74
CA MET A 9 3.44 0.77 -8.66
C MET A 9 3.33 1.31 -7.24
N GLY A 10 3.21 0.46 -6.22
CA GLY A 10 3.18 0.89 -4.82
C GLY A 10 4.47 1.54 -4.34
N ALA A 11 5.60 1.26 -4.97
CA ALA A 11 6.87 1.93 -4.68
C ALA A 11 6.98 3.30 -5.36
N GLU A 12 6.42 3.44 -6.56
CA GLU A 12 6.49 4.66 -7.37
C GLU A 12 5.39 5.69 -7.01
N PHE A 13 4.19 5.20 -6.66
CA PHE A 13 3.00 6.00 -6.35
C PHE A 13 2.42 5.57 -4.99
N PRO A 14 3.08 5.92 -3.87
CA PRO A 14 2.65 5.49 -2.55
C PRO A 14 1.30 6.10 -2.18
N TYR A 15 0.42 5.27 -1.61
CA TYR A 15 -0.91 5.69 -1.19
C TYR A 15 -0.87 6.67 0.01
N ASP A 16 0.12 6.50 0.89
CA ASP A 16 0.32 7.20 2.16
C ASP A 16 1.19 8.47 2.08
N ASP A 17 1.65 8.85 0.89
CA ASP A 17 2.57 9.99 0.73
C ASP A 17 2.44 10.64 -0.66
N SER A 18 1.48 11.57 -0.81
CA SER A 18 1.11 12.15 -2.11
C SER A 18 2.01 13.27 -2.61
N ASP A 19 2.80 13.90 -1.74
CA ASP A 19 3.48 15.16 -2.05
C ASP A 19 4.94 14.96 -2.46
N THR A 20 5.65 14.05 -1.80
CA THR A 20 7.00 13.65 -2.18
C THR A 20 7.23 12.22 -1.75
N PRO A 21 7.12 11.23 -2.66
CA PRO A 21 7.17 9.82 -2.32
C PRO A 21 8.39 9.46 -1.48
N SER A 22 8.19 9.20 -0.20
CA SER A 22 9.23 8.64 0.66
C SER A 22 9.48 7.18 0.25
N PRO A 23 10.73 6.68 0.24
CA PRO A 23 11.00 5.27 0.01
C PRO A 23 10.24 4.38 1.00
N ALA A 24 9.82 3.20 0.55
CA ALA A 24 9.27 2.20 1.46
C ALA A 24 10.30 1.81 2.52
N VAL A 25 9.83 1.64 3.76
CA VAL A 25 10.68 1.32 4.92
C VAL A 25 11.24 -0.11 4.82
N ASP A 26 10.44 -1.06 4.35
CA ASP A 26 10.82 -2.46 4.15
C ASP A 26 9.98 -3.12 3.04
N TRP A 27 10.22 -4.42 2.80
CA TRP A 27 9.54 -5.20 1.77
C TRP A 27 8.02 -5.32 2.00
N ALA A 28 7.58 -5.34 3.26
CA ALA A 28 6.17 -5.46 3.60
C ALA A 28 5.45 -4.12 3.42
N HIS A 29 6.13 -3.01 3.74
CA HIS A 29 5.66 -1.67 3.46
C HIS A 29 5.49 -1.46 1.95
N ALA A 30 6.46 -1.86 1.13
CA ALA A 30 6.33 -1.81 -0.33
C ALA A 30 5.13 -2.65 -0.83
N ALA A 31 4.96 -3.86 -0.28
CA ALA A 31 3.83 -4.72 -0.64
C ALA A 31 2.48 -4.13 -0.23
N ALA A 32 2.38 -3.50 0.95
CA ALA A 32 1.17 -2.84 1.42
C ALA A 32 0.76 -1.69 0.51
N ARG A 33 1.71 -0.83 0.12
CA ARG A 33 1.47 0.23 -0.86
C ARG A 33 1.01 -0.33 -2.20
N GLY A 34 1.60 -1.44 -2.64
CA GLY A 34 1.20 -2.09 -3.89
C GLY A 34 -0.21 -2.67 -3.89
N VAL A 35 -0.66 -3.22 -2.74
CA VAL A 35 -2.05 -3.66 -2.56
C VAL A 35 -3.01 -2.48 -2.67
N LEU A 36 -2.72 -1.38 -1.97
CA LEU A 36 -3.58 -0.19 -1.96
C LEU A 36 -3.61 0.52 -3.31
N ALA A 37 -2.49 0.54 -4.04
CA ALA A 37 -2.44 1.02 -5.43
C ALA A 37 -3.35 0.19 -6.36
N ASP A 38 -3.30 -1.15 -6.27
CA ASP A 38 -4.20 -2.01 -7.07
C ASP A 38 -5.69 -1.82 -6.71
N LEU A 39 -5.99 -1.47 -5.45
CA LEU A 39 -7.36 -1.14 -5.02
C LEU A 39 -7.80 0.25 -5.50
N GLY A 40 -6.88 1.22 -5.57
CA GLY A 40 -7.12 2.56 -6.12
C GLY A 40 -7.60 2.53 -7.56
N ASP A 41 -7.07 1.62 -8.37
CA ASP A 41 -7.47 1.47 -9.77
C ASP A 41 -8.86 0.80 -9.97
N ARG A 42 -9.47 0.27 -8.89
CA ARG A 42 -10.75 -0.44 -8.98
C ARG A 42 -11.92 0.51 -8.79
N ARG A 43 -12.78 0.61 -9.81
CA ARG A 43 -14.01 1.43 -9.77
C ARG A 43 -14.85 1.09 -8.54
N GLY A 44 -15.23 2.13 -7.79
CA GLY A 44 -16.00 2.03 -6.54
C GLY A 44 -15.11 1.96 -5.29
N VAL A 45 -14.01 1.22 -5.31
CA VAL A 45 -13.08 1.18 -4.17
C VAL A 45 -12.13 2.37 -4.19
N GLY A 46 -11.55 2.68 -5.35
CA GLY A 46 -10.64 3.82 -5.49
C GLY A 46 -11.27 5.14 -5.10
N GLN A 47 -12.55 5.34 -5.43
CA GLN A 47 -13.30 6.56 -5.06
C GLN A 47 -13.42 6.74 -3.55
N GLU A 48 -13.57 5.66 -2.80
CA GLU A 48 -13.61 5.73 -1.33
C GLU A 48 -12.20 5.94 -0.78
N LEU A 49 -11.19 5.26 -1.32
CA LEU A 49 -9.79 5.41 -0.91
C LEU A 49 -9.26 6.83 -1.17
N ASP A 50 -9.70 7.50 -2.23
CA ASP A 50 -9.33 8.88 -2.54
C ASP A 50 -9.90 9.89 -1.54
N GLN A 51 -11.00 9.56 -0.86
CA GLN A 51 -11.64 10.41 0.15
C GLN A 51 -11.03 10.26 1.54
N VAL A 52 -10.20 9.23 1.76
CA VAL A 52 -9.51 9.00 3.04
C VAL A 52 -8.44 10.08 3.26
N ASP A 53 -8.41 10.65 4.46
CA ASP A 53 -7.41 11.64 4.85
C ASP A 53 -6.02 11.03 5.01
N ASN A 54 -4.97 11.84 4.86
CA ASN A 54 -3.59 11.34 4.80
C ASN A 54 -3.15 10.58 6.07
N GLU A 55 -3.62 10.99 7.26
CA GLU A 55 -3.29 10.29 8.51
C GLU A 55 -3.85 8.87 8.49
N THR A 56 -5.13 8.72 8.14
CA THR A 56 -5.76 7.42 7.97
C THR A 56 -5.10 6.59 6.86
N ARG A 57 -4.62 7.21 5.77
CA ARG A 57 -3.88 6.49 4.70
C ARG A 57 -2.58 5.88 5.22
N VAL A 58 -1.83 6.63 6.02
CA VAL A 58 -0.60 6.15 6.67
C VAL A 58 -0.92 4.97 7.59
N GLU A 59 -1.96 5.09 8.42
CA GLU A 59 -2.37 4.00 9.31
C GLU A 59 -2.79 2.73 8.55
N LEU A 60 -3.53 2.88 7.44
CA LEU A 60 -3.92 1.76 6.58
C LEU A 60 -2.71 1.04 6.00
N VAL A 61 -1.73 1.78 5.46
CA VAL A 61 -0.50 1.19 4.93
C VAL A 61 0.27 0.46 6.03
N GLN A 62 0.40 1.06 7.22
CA GLN A 62 1.09 0.46 8.36
C GLN A 62 0.42 -0.84 8.82
N ALA A 63 -0.91 -0.83 8.96
CA ALA A 63 -1.68 -2.00 9.37
C ALA A 63 -1.55 -3.16 8.37
N VAL A 64 -1.66 -2.88 7.07
CA VAL A 64 -1.48 -3.90 6.03
C VAL A 64 -0.04 -4.44 6.03
N ALA A 65 0.96 -3.57 6.17
CA ALA A 65 2.36 -4.00 6.26
C ALA A 65 2.63 -4.89 7.47
N GLU A 66 2.05 -4.58 8.63
CA GLU A 66 2.16 -5.41 9.84
C GLU A 66 1.56 -6.80 9.64
N ILE A 67 0.36 -6.89 9.07
CA ILE A 67 -0.28 -8.17 8.72
C ILE A 67 0.61 -8.99 7.80
N ILE A 68 1.19 -8.36 6.77
CA ILE A 68 2.09 -9.02 5.81
C ILE A 68 3.36 -9.55 6.52
N ARG A 69 3.98 -8.74 7.39
CA ARG A 69 5.14 -9.18 8.19
C ARG A 69 4.81 -10.40 9.05
N LEU A 70 3.70 -10.35 9.79
CA LEU A 70 3.26 -11.45 10.65
C LEU A 70 2.96 -12.72 9.85
N ALA A 71 2.28 -12.58 8.70
CA ALA A 71 1.96 -13.70 7.82
C ALA A 71 3.22 -14.40 7.28
N HIS A 72 4.27 -13.64 6.95
CA HIS A 72 5.56 -14.18 6.50
C HIS A 72 6.30 -14.93 7.62
N GLN A 73 6.32 -14.37 8.84
CA GLN A 73 6.93 -14.99 10.01
C GLN A 73 6.23 -16.29 10.43
N THR A 74 4.90 -16.35 10.33
CA THR A 74 4.11 -17.52 10.75
C THR A 74 4.30 -18.73 9.82
N LYS A 75 4.78 -18.51 8.60
CA LYS A 75 4.97 -19.56 7.58
C LYS A 75 6.43 -19.91 7.30
N SER A 76 7.37 -19.29 8.01
CA SER A 76 8.81 -19.52 7.91
C SER A 76 9.31 -20.28 9.12
#